data_AF-A0A850NUJ5-F1
#
_entry.id   AF-A0A850NUJ5-F1
#
_cell.length_a   1.000
_cell.length_b   1.000
_cell.length_c   1.000
_cell.angle_alpha   90.00
_cell.angle_beta   90.00
_cell.angle_gamma   90.00
#
_symmetry.space_group_name_H-M   'P 1'
#
loop_
_entity.id
_entity.type
_entity.pdbx_description
1 polymer ?
#
loop_
_entity_poly.entity_id
_entity_poly.type
_entity_poly.pdbx_seq_one_letter_code
_entity_poly.pdbx_strand_id
1 'polypeptide(L)' 'IARETRLALVGHEPAALAARIGQRVAFADMARTGRLVCDLRPQGIAAREIAALTAEIGGLVS' A
#
# COMPACT_ATOMS: atom_id res chain seq x y z
N ILE A 1 12.31 9.97 -8.10
CA ILE A 1 10.97 9.32 -8.09
C ILE A 1 10.29 9.34 -6.72
N ALA A 2 10.66 8.53 -5.71
CA ALA A 2 9.89 8.49 -4.43
C ALA A 2 9.97 9.77 -3.54
N ARG A 3 10.94 10.66 -3.79
CA ARG A 3 11.11 11.91 -3.02
C ARG A 3 10.31 13.07 -3.61
N GLU A 4 10.24 13.20 -4.94
CA GLU A 4 9.54 14.29 -5.61
C GLU A 4 8.02 14.22 -5.42
N THR A 5 7.41 13.03 -5.50
CA THR A 5 5.96 12.87 -5.27
C THR A 5 5.53 13.27 -3.87
N ARG A 6 6.40 13.11 -2.87
CA ARG A 6 6.09 13.45 -1.48
C ARG A 6 5.95 14.95 -1.26
N LEU A 7 6.78 15.74 -1.93
CA LEU A 7 6.77 17.20 -1.81
C LEU A 7 5.53 17.79 -2.49
N ALA A 8 5.08 17.18 -3.60
CA ALA A 8 3.86 17.59 -4.29
C ALA A 8 2.57 17.36 -3.48
N LEU A 9 2.63 16.53 -2.43
CA LEU A 9 1.49 16.22 -1.56
C LEU A 9 1.51 17.00 -0.24
N VAL A 10 2.53 17.84 0.00
CA VAL A 10 2.60 18.69 1.20
C VAL A 10 1.53 19.76 1.10
N GLY A 11 0.58 19.75 2.06
CA GLY A 11 -0.50 20.74 2.14
C GLY A 11 -1.82 20.35 1.47
N HIS A 12 -1.93 19.11 0.96
CA HIS A 12 -3.20 18.58 0.49
C HIS A 12 -4.03 18.01 1.66
N GLU A 13 -5.35 18.25 1.62
CA GLU A 13 -6.33 17.60 2.48
C GLU A 13 -7.09 16.53 1.67
N PRO A 14 -7.12 15.26 2.11
CA PRO A 14 -6.45 14.74 3.31
C PRO A 14 -4.93 14.62 3.14
N ALA A 15 -4.20 14.69 4.26
CA ALA A 15 -2.76 14.50 4.29
C ALA A 15 -2.35 13.20 3.58
N ALA A 16 -1.19 13.20 2.93
CA ALA A 16 -0.66 12.02 2.28
C ALA A 16 -0.51 10.85 3.27
N LEU A 17 -0.99 9.68 2.86
CA LEU A 17 -0.83 8.45 3.63
C LEU A 17 0.65 8.15 3.90
N ALA A 18 0.98 7.76 5.13
CA ALA A 18 2.30 7.37 5.56
C ALA A 18 2.68 5.96 5.05
N ALA A 19 1.70 5.07 4.91
CA ALA A 19 1.88 3.74 4.37
C ALA A 19 2.39 3.79 2.92
N ARG A 20 3.31 2.87 2.60
CA ARG A 20 3.89 2.76 1.25
C ARG A 20 3.65 1.38 0.68
N ILE A 21 3.26 1.36 -0.59
CA ILE A 21 3.23 0.15 -1.41
C ILE A 21 4.46 0.17 -2.32
N GLY A 22 5.36 -0.78 -2.11
CA GLY A 22 6.52 -0.95 -2.98
C GLY A 22 6.12 -1.53 -4.34
N GLN A 23 6.98 -1.35 -5.34
CA GLN A 23 6.87 -2.09 -6.60
C GLN A 23 7.30 -3.54 -6.34
N ARG A 24 6.34 -4.46 -6.21
CA ARG A 24 6.62 -5.88 -5.90
C ARG A 24 6.08 -6.79 -6.98
N VAL A 25 6.95 -7.68 -7.47
CA VAL A 25 6.59 -8.74 -8.43
C VAL A 25 5.41 -9.59 -7.91
N ALA A 26 5.34 -9.80 -6.59
CA ALA A 26 4.24 -10.50 -5.94
C ALA A 26 2.85 -9.93 -6.28
N PHE A 27 2.72 -8.61 -6.49
CA PHE A 27 1.43 -8.02 -6.90
C PHE A 27 1.05 -8.44 -8.33
N ALA A 28 2.02 -8.42 -9.26
CA ALA A 28 1.79 -8.85 -10.64
C ALA A 28 1.49 -10.36 -10.73
N ASP A 29 2.19 -11.18 -9.95
CA ASP A 29 1.96 -12.62 -9.88
C ASP A 29 0.55 -12.94 -9.40
N MET A 30 0.09 -12.27 -8.35
CA MET A 30 -1.24 -12.50 -7.79
C MET A 30 -2.35 -11.95 -8.70
N ALA A 31 -2.14 -10.79 -9.34
CA ALA A 31 -3.09 -10.23 -10.31
C ALA A 31 -3.36 -11.18 -11.49
N ARG A 32 -2.33 -11.87 -12.00
CA ARG A 32 -2.49 -12.86 -13.09
C ARG A 32 -3.38 -14.06 -12.71
N THR A 33 -3.46 -14.37 -11.42
CA THR A 33 -4.23 -15.52 -10.91
C THR A 33 -5.55 -15.11 -10.26
N GLY A 34 -5.84 -13.81 -10.16
CA GLY A 34 -7.03 -13.29 -9.47
C GLY A 34 -7.01 -13.54 -7.95
N ARG A 35 -5.82 -13.70 -7.35
CA ARG A 35 -5.65 -14.01 -5.93
C ARG A 35 -5.11 -12.82 -5.15
N LEU A 36 -5.15 -12.89 -3.82
CA LEU A 36 -4.58 -11.87 -2.96
C LEU A 36 -3.17 -12.26 -2.51
N VAL A 37 -2.32 -11.26 -2.27
CA VAL A 37 -0.97 -11.47 -1.72
C VAL A 37 -0.97 -12.09 -0.32
N CYS A 38 -2.06 -11.89 0.44
CA CYS A 38 -2.25 -12.52 1.75
C CYS A 38 -2.64 -14.00 1.64
N ASP A 39 -3.23 -14.47 0.53
CA ASP A 39 -3.63 -15.88 0.37
C ASP A 39 -2.42 -16.82 0.35
N LEU A 40 -1.31 -16.36 -0.23
CA LEU A 40 -0.11 -17.18 -0.41
C LEU A 40 0.94 -16.91 0.66
N ARG A 41 1.11 -15.65 1.07
CA ARG A 41 2.11 -15.23 2.05
C ARG A 41 1.51 -14.16 2.98
N PRO A 42 0.68 -14.55 3.97
CA PRO A 42 0.02 -13.62 4.90
C PRO A 42 0.99 -12.70 5.63
N GLN A 43 2.21 -13.18 5.91
CA GLN A 43 3.28 -12.43 6.59
C GLN A 43 4.35 -11.88 5.62
N GLY A 44 4.12 -12.02 4.32
CA GLY A 44 5.01 -11.50 3.28
C GLY A 44 4.98 -9.98 3.23
N ILE A 45 6.04 -9.38 2.67
CA ILE A 45 6.19 -7.91 2.66
C ILE A 45 5.01 -7.25 1.95
N ALA A 46 4.56 -7.79 0.81
CA ALA A 46 3.40 -7.28 0.09
C ALA A 46 2.11 -7.31 0.92
N ALA A 47 1.86 -8.38 1.67
CA ALA A 47 0.69 -8.49 2.54
C ALA A 47 0.75 -7.48 3.71
N ARG A 48 1.94 -7.29 4.30
CA ARG A 48 2.15 -6.30 5.38
C ARG A 48 1.96 -4.86 4.90
N GLU A 49 2.40 -4.54 3.70
CA GLU A 49 2.20 -3.20 3.10
C GLU A 49 0.71 -2.90 2.88
N ILE A 50 -0.04 -3.87 2.34
CA ILE A 50 -1.50 -3.74 2.17
C ILE A 50 -2.18 -3.62 3.53
N ALA A 51 -1.82 -4.45 4.51
CA ALA A 51 -2.40 -4.38 5.85
C ALA A 51 -2.16 -3.01 6.52
N ALA A 52 -0.95 -2.45 6.41
CA ALA A 52 -0.64 -1.13 6.93
C ALA A 52 -1.46 -0.03 6.24
N LEU A 53 -1.58 -0.10 4.90
CA LEU A 53 -2.39 0.83 4.13
C LEU A 53 -3.88 0.77 4.52
N THR A 54 -4.44 -0.44 4.63
CA THR A 54 -5.85 -0.62 5.02
C THR A 54 -6.13 -0.11 6.44
N ALA A 55 -5.21 -0.35 7.39
CA ALA A 55 -5.34 0.16 8.74
C ALA A 55 -5.35 1.70 8.77
N GLU A 56 -4.48 2.34 7.97
CA GLU A 56 -4.44 3.80 7.88
C GLU A 56 -5.71 4.37 7.24
N ILE A 57 -6.19 3.77 6.13
CA ILE A 57 -7.46 4.18 5.49
C ILE A 57 -8.65 4.03 6.45
N GLY A 58 -8.70 2.94 7.21
CA GLY A 58 -9.74 2.73 8.22
C GLY A 58 -9.75 3.81 9.31
N GLY A 59 -8.58 4.38 9.63
CA GLY A 59 -8.46 5.51 10.56
C GLY A 59 -8.91 6.86 10.01
N LEU A 60 -9.06 7.02 8.69
CA LEU A 60 -9.53 8.27 8.07
C LEU A 60 -11.06 8.42 8.07
N VAL A 61 -11.79 7.31 8.18
CA VAL A 61 -13.26 7.28 8.09
C VAL A 61 -13.94 7.20 9.47
N SER A 62 -13.17 7.31 10.56
CA SER A 62 -13.66 7.39 11.96
C SER A 62 -13.71 8.82 12.46
#